data_AF-A0A359KGB8-F1
#
_entry.id   AF-A0A359KGB8-F1
#
_cell.length_a   1.000
_cell.length_b   1.000
_cell.length_c   1.000
_cell.angle_alpha   90.00
_cell.angle_beta   90.00
_cell.angle_gamma   90.00
#
_symmetry.space_group_name_H-M   'P 1'
#
loop_
_entity.id
_entity.type
_entity.pdbx_description
1 polymer ?
#
loop_
_entity_poly.entity_id
_entity_poly.type
_entity_poly.pdbx_seq_one_letter_code
_entity_poly.pdbx_strand_id
1 'polypeptide(L)'
;MRDHDDYEPHHESSPTDHVLNELQLHGYRPFTDEPDQRLLPDGNQVAGAVADIFDALIGTLADTRLEPDLDDLLWSTVNVFHRATDRIGRELDDNEQSQKRAQREQDGSEVKSVELERLIAEGITLIERQNAFELMRDQAAEHYERHVGKPWLPRSGSKVNHRNLTSAMIDSRDFLMAKKRADQEVLLPPGPKIVVTGGLDFNDHQLIWAKLDQVHAKHAGMVLVHGKSPKGAERIASLWASDRKS
;
A
#
# COMPACT_ATOMS: atom_id res chain seq x y z
N MET A 1 44.96 -1.88 20.87
CA MET A 1 44.00 -2.16 21.98
C MET A 1 43.75 -0.82 22.65
N ARG A 2 42.64 -0.12 22.42
CA ARG A 2 41.28 -0.54 22.07
C ARG A 2 40.69 0.37 21.00
N ASP A 3 40.11 -0.25 19.99
CA ASP A 3 39.13 0.36 19.08
C ASP A 3 37.86 0.63 19.88
N HIS A 4 37.34 1.85 19.79
CA HIS A 4 36.02 2.19 20.30
C HIS A 4 35.07 2.08 19.10
N ASP A 5 34.40 0.94 18.99
CA ASP A 5 33.26 0.77 18.11
C ASP A 5 32.14 1.71 18.61
N ASP A 6 31.91 2.81 17.87
CA ASP A 6 30.70 3.62 18.01
C ASP A 6 29.51 2.80 17.47
N TYR A 7 28.91 2.03 18.37
CA TYR A 7 27.66 1.33 18.13
C TYR A 7 26.52 2.35 18.18
N GLU A 8 26.21 2.94 17.04
CA GLU A 8 24.99 3.73 16.84
C GLU A 8 23.78 2.77 16.99
N PRO A 9 22.88 2.98 17.98
CA PRO A 9 21.74 2.09 18.15
C PRO A 9 20.84 2.20 16.92
N HIS A 10 20.48 1.05 16.36
CA HIS A 10 19.44 0.97 15.34
C HIS A 10 18.18 1.66 15.85
N HIS A 11 17.83 2.81 15.26
CA HIS A 11 16.58 3.48 15.51
C HIS A 11 15.45 2.56 15.04
N GLU A 12 14.86 1.82 15.99
CA GLU A 12 13.57 1.16 15.79
C GLU A 12 12.55 2.26 15.44
N SER A 13 11.90 2.08 14.28
CA SER A 13 11.00 3.04 13.65
C SER A 13 9.99 3.62 14.64
N SER A 14 9.89 4.94 14.66
CA SER A 14 8.94 5.65 15.52
C SER A 14 7.49 5.34 15.10
N PRO A 15 6.51 5.40 16.02
CA PRO A 15 5.09 5.37 15.66
C PRO A 15 4.70 6.40 14.58
N THR A 16 5.46 7.50 14.45
CA THR A 16 5.33 8.49 13.38
C THR A 16 5.80 7.96 12.02
N ASP A 17 6.88 7.17 11.99
CA ASP A 17 7.40 6.56 10.76
C ASP A 17 6.44 5.48 10.25
N HIS A 18 5.83 4.71 11.15
CA HIS A 18 4.87 3.66 10.78
C HIS A 18 3.60 4.21 10.11
N VAL A 19 3.18 5.44 10.42
CA VAL A 19 2.02 6.10 9.78
C VAL A 19 2.32 6.51 8.32
N LEU A 20 3.60 6.68 7.98
CA LEU A 20 4.03 7.11 6.64
C LEU A 20 4.59 5.98 5.78
N ASN A 21 4.98 4.83 6.36
CA ASN A 21 5.73 3.79 5.65
C ASN A 21 4.92 2.59 5.15
N GLU A 22 3.58 2.66 5.10
CA GLU A 22 2.78 1.56 4.55
C GLU A 22 2.50 1.75 3.04
N LEU A 23 3.33 1.07 2.22
CA LEU A 23 3.14 0.72 0.79
C LEU A 23 3.44 1.77 -0.30
N GLN A 24 4.61 2.41 -0.29
CA GLN A 24 5.02 3.30 -1.40
C GLN A 24 5.88 2.61 -2.47
N LEU A 25 5.27 2.36 -3.64
CA LEU A 25 6.00 2.20 -4.90
C LEU A 25 5.33 2.91 -6.10
N HIS A 26 4.11 3.46 -5.95
CA HIS A 26 3.37 4.14 -7.04
C HIS A 26 2.40 5.21 -6.48
N GLY A 27 2.79 6.49 -6.47
CA GLY A 27 1.87 7.60 -6.14
C GLY A 27 1.18 8.14 -7.39
N TYR A 28 -0.08 8.60 -7.34
CA TYR A 28 -0.75 9.27 -8.48
C TYR A 28 -0.85 10.80 -8.30
N ARG A 29 -0.67 11.55 -9.39
CA ARG A 29 -0.85 13.02 -9.39
C ARG A 29 -2.20 13.42 -9.97
N PRO A 30 -2.84 14.48 -9.43
CA PRO A 30 -4.00 15.09 -10.07
C PRO A 30 -3.71 15.39 -11.55
N PHE A 31 -4.62 14.96 -12.42
CA PHE A 31 -4.56 15.15 -13.89
C PHE A 31 -3.47 14.36 -14.63
N THR A 32 -2.80 13.41 -13.97
CA THR A 32 -1.79 12.56 -14.61
C THR A 32 -2.11 11.09 -14.38
N ASP A 33 -2.27 10.33 -15.46
CA ASP A 33 -2.57 8.90 -15.41
C ASP A 33 -1.31 8.02 -15.18
N GLU A 34 -0.15 8.65 -14.99
CA GLU A 34 1.12 7.98 -14.73
C GLU A 34 1.47 8.01 -13.24
N PRO A 35 1.96 6.87 -12.69
CA PRO A 35 2.50 6.83 -11.34
C PRO A 35 3.71 7.76 -11.16
N ASP A 36 3.58 8.72 -10.25
CA ASP A 36 4.66 9.47 -9.63
C ASP A 36 5.45 8.59 -8.65
N GLN A 37 6.75 8.46 -8.89
CA GLN A 37 7.66 7.63 -8.10
C GLN A 37 8.32 8.40 -6.95
N ARG A 38 8.06 9.71 -6.81
CA ARG A 38 8.62 10.48 -5.71
C ARG A 38 8.02 10.05 -4.38
N LEU A 39 8.91 9.90 -3.40
CA LEU A 39 8.55 9.57 -2.03
C LEU A 39 7.92 10.78 -1.33
N LEU A 40 7.10 10.50 -0.32
CA LEU A 40 6.70 11.52 0.64
C LEU A 40 7.90 12.01 1.46
N PRO A 41 7.87 13.25 1.97
CA PRO A 41 8.87 13.71 2.91
C PRO A 41 8.82 12.91 4.21
N ASP A 42 9.99 12.71 4.82
CA ASP A 42 10.12 12.06 6.12
C ASP A 42 9.35 12.82 7.22
N GLY A 43 8.69 12.10 8.12
CA GLY A 43 7.84 12.68 9.15
C GLY A 43 8.58 13.59 10.12
N ASN A 44 9.82 13.25 10.48
CA ASN A 44 10.64 14.07 11.38
C ASN A 44 11.14 15.32 10.67
N GLN A 45 11.49 15.21 9.38
CA GLN A 45 11.83 16.38 8.57
C GLN A 45 10.65 17.34 8.44
N VAL A 46 9.45 16.81 8.24
CA VAL A 46 8.21 17.61 8.20
C VAL A 46 7.97 18.31 9.54
N ALA A 47 8.09 17.60 10.66
CA ALA A 47 7.90 18.17 11.98
C ALA A 47 8.91 19.31 12.27
N GLY A 48 10.19 19.09 11.93
CA GLY A 48 11.24 20.11 12.05
C GLY A 48 10.95 21.34 11.20
N ALA A 49 10.55 21.16 9.94
CA ALA A 49 10.20 22.28 9.06
C ALA A 49 9.01 23.09 9.58
N VAL A 50 8.00 22.44 10.19
CA VAL A 50 6.87 23.14 10.82
C VAL A 50 7.34 23.93 12.04
N ALA A 51 8.23 23.37 12.87
CA ALA A 51 8.82 24.09 14.00
C ALA A 51 9.57 25.35 13.53
N ASP A 52 10.41 25.23 12.50
CA ASP A 52 11.17 26.35 11.93
C ASP A 52 10.26 27.49 11.43
N ILE A 53 9.11 27.16 10.82
CA ILE A 53 8.12 28.16 10.37
C ILE A 53 7.57 28.94 11.57
N PHE A 54 7.23 28.24 12.66
CA PHE A 54 6.69 28.87 13.86
C PHE A 54 7.76 29.71 14.57
N ASP A 55 8.98 29.19 14.72
CA ASP A 55 10.09 29.91 15.32
C ASP A 55 10.45 31.17 14.54
N ALA A 56 10.39 31.13 13.21
CA ALA A 56 10.58 32.31 12.38
C ALA A 56 9.48 33.36 12.61
N LEU A 57 8.20 32.98 12.64
CA LEU A 57 7.10 33.91 12.88
C LEU A 57 7.19 34.52 14.29
N ILE A 58 7.44 33.71 15.30
CA ILE A 58 7.54 34.14 16.70
C ILE A 58 8.77 35.03 16.88
N GLY A 59 9.96 34.56 16.48
CA GLY A 59 11.21 35.28 16.70
C GLY A 59 11.33 36.60 15.94
N THR A 60 10.58 36.78 14.85
CA THR A 60 10.57 38.04 14.09
C THR A 60 9.52 39.04 14.56
N LEU A 61 8.42 38.60 15.16
CA LEU A 61 7.27 39.46 15.48
C LEU A 61 7.06 39.68 16.98
N ALA A 62 7.51 38.76 17.84
CA ALA A 62 7.44 38.92 19.28
C ALA A 62 8.26 40.14 19.75
N ASP A 63 7.79 40.83 20.79
CA ASP A 63 8.38 42.06 21.33
C ASP A 63 8.46 43.21 20.30
N THR A 64 7.72 43.11 19.20
CA THR A 64 7.60 44.17 18.19
C THR A 64 6.21 44.80 18.21
N ARG A 65 6.04 45.86 17.42
CA ARG A 65 4.72 46.47 17.19
C ARG A 65 3.72 45.55 16.47
N LEU A 66 4.17 44.44 15.90
CA LEU A 66 3.35 43.46 15.20
C LEU A 66 2.97 42.26 16.08
N GLU A 67 3.46 42.18 17.32
CA GLU A 67 3.08 41.12 18.26
C GLU A 67 1.56 40.96 18.44
N PRO A 68 0.73 42.04 18.46
CA PRO A 68 -0.73 41.88 18.55
C PRO A 68 -1.36 41.07 17.42
N ASP A 69 -0.71 40.98 16.25
CA ASP A 69 -1.17 40.22 15.09
C ASP A 69 -0.69 38.75 15.11
N LEU A 70 0.22 38.40 16.02
CA LEU A 70 0.90 37.10 16.02
C LEU A 70 -0.05 35.93 16.28
N ASP A 71 -1.01 36.04 17.20
CA ASP A 71 -1.99 34.97 17.48
C ASP A 71 -2.77 34.59 16.21
N ASP A 72 -3.32 35.58 15.49
CA ASP A 72 -4.09 35.34 14.27
C ASP A 72 -3.20 34.78 13.14
N LEU A 73 -1.93 35.19 13.05
CA LEU A 73 -0.97 34.64 12.09
C LEU A 73 -0.66 33.18 12.38
N LEU A 74 -0.31 32.84 13.63
CA LEU A 74 -0.02 31.46 14.02
C LEU A 74 -1.25 30.56 13.85
N TRP A 75 -2.44 31.05 14.24
CA TRP A 75 -3.70 30.34 14.02
C TRP A 75 -3.93 30.07 12.52
N SER A 76 -3.66 31.07 11.68
CA SER A 76 -3.81 30.96 10.23
C SER A 76 -2.83 29.96 9.62
N THR A 77 -1.61 29.86 10.14
CA THR A 77 -0.60 28.87 9.69
C THR A 77 -1.07 27.44 9.93
N VAL A 78 -1.59 27.11 11.12
CA VAL A 78 -2.20 25.78 11.37
C VAL A 78 -3.35 25.52 10.40
N ASN A 79 -4.17 26.54 10.17
CA ASN A 79 -5.37 26.46 9.34
C ASN A 79 -5.08 26.24 7.85
N VAL A 80 -3.88 26.60 7.35
CA VAL A 80 -3.46 26.27 5.97
C VAL A 80 -3.36 24.76 5.79
N PHE A 81 -2.72 24.06 6.72
CA PHE A 81 -2.60 22.60 6.66
C PHE A 81 -3.95 21.92 6.85
N HIS A 82 -4.78 22.43 7.76
CA HIS A 82 -6.15 21.92 7.95
C HIS A 82 -6.98 21.98 6.66
N ARG A 83 -6.98 23.11 5.96
CA ARG A 83 -7.70 23.25 4.68
C ARG A 83 -7.14 22.35 3.58
N ALA A 84 -5.83 22.08 3.59
CA ALA A 84 -5.23 21.13 2.67
C ALA A 84 -5.73 19.71 2.93
N THR A 85 -5.81 19.28 4.19
CA THR A 85 -6.43 18.02 4.60
C THR A 85 -7.88 17.93 4.12
N ASP A 86 -8.70 18.97 4.34
CA ASP A 86 -10.12 18.98 3.94
C ASP A 86 -10.33 18.92 2.42
N ARG A 87 -9.41 19.49 1.64
CA ARG A 87 -9.45 19.40 0.18
C ARG A 87 -9.13 17.97 -0.28
N ILE A 88 -8.10 17.35 0.30
CA ILE A 88 -7.73 15.96 -0.02
C ILE A 88 -8.83 14.99 0.43
N GLY A 89 -9.46 15.23 1.58
CA GLY A 89 -10.60 14.42 2.04
C GLY A 89 -11.75 14.39 1.04
N ARG A 90 -12.06 15.52 0.41
CA ARG A 90 -13.06 15.57 -0.67
C ARG A 90 -12.62 14.83 -1.94
N GLU A 91 -11.36 14.95 -2.33
CA GLU A 91 -10.80 14.15 -3.44
C GLU A 91 -10.91 12.64 -3.14
N LEU A 92 -10.65 12.23 -1.90
CA LEU A 92 -10.76 10.84 -1.45
C LEU A 92 -12.22 10.35 -1.46
N ASP A 93 -13.17 11.16 -0.97
CA ASP A 93 -14.60 10.82 -0.99
C ASP A 93 -15.11 10.58 -2.44
N ASP A 94 -14.66 11.40 -3.40
CA ASP A 94 -15.00 11.24 -4.82
C ASP A 94 -14.35 9.98 -5.43
N ASN A 95 -13.10 9.70 -5.07
CA ASN A 95 -12.41 8.46 -5.47
C ASN A 95 -13.11 7.22 -4.90
N GLU A 96 -13.56 7.23 -3.65
CA GLU A 96 -14.32 6.12 -3.05
C GLU A 96 -15.65 5.85 -3.77
N GLN A 97 -16.38 6.91 -4.12
CA GLN A 97 -17.61 6.78 -4.89
C GLN A 97 -17.33 6.18 -6.27
N SER A 98 -16.22 6.56 -6.88
CA SER A 98 -15.77 6.01 -8.17
C SER A 98 -15.39 4.54 -8.05
N GLN A 99 -14.68 4.14 -6.99
CA GLN A 99 -14.37 2.73 -6.70
C GLN A 99 -15.64 1.89 -6.52
N LYS A 100 -16.61 2.37 -5.72
CA LYS A 100 -17.90 1.68 -5.50
C LYS A 100 -18.68 1.51 -6.79
N ARG A 101 -18.65 2.52 -7.68
CA ARG A 101 -19.29 2.44 -9.00
C ARG A 101 -18.56 1.44 -9.91
N ALA A 102 -17.24 1.55 -10.01
CA ALA A 102 -16.41 0.67 -10.84
C ALA A 102 -16.54 -0.81 -10.43
N GLN A 103 -16.68 -1.11 -9.14
CA GLN A 103 -17.01 -2.46 -8.67
C GLN A 103 -18.38 -2.96 -9.15
N ARG A 104 -19.43 -2.13 -9.00
CA ARG A 104 -20.81 -2.50 -9.42
C ARG A 104 -20.92 -2.72 -10.92
N GLU A 105 -20.12 -2.00 -11.70
CA GLU A 105 -20.14 -2.05 -13.16
C GLU A 105 -19.21 -3.12 -13.74
N GLN A 106 -18.55 -3.94 -12.92
CA GLN A 106 -17.69 -5.03 -13.38
C GLN A 106 -18.47 -6.01 -14.27
N ASP A 107 -17.91 -6.29 -15.44
CA ASP A 107 -18.43 -7.26 -16.41
C ASP A 107 -17.44 -8.41 -16.69
N GLY A 108 -16.39 -8.49 -15.88
CA GLY A 108 -15.32 -9.48 -16.03
C GLY A 108 -14.19 -9.04 -16.96
N SER A 109 -14.33 -7.94 -17.72
CA SER A 109 -13.28 -7.47 -18.63
C SER A 109 -12.00 -7.05 -17.90
N GLU A 110 -10.87 -7.23 -18.58
CA GLU A 110 -9.56 -6.78 -18.09
C GLU A 110 -9.53 -5.25 -17.96
N VAL A 111 -10.10 -4.54 -18.93
CA VAL A 111 -10.15 -3.07 -18.95
C VAL A 111 -10.77 -2.52 -17.66
N LYS A 112 -11.96 -2.99 -17.26
CA LYS A 112 -12.59 -2.54 -16.01
C LYS A 112 -11.86 -2.98 -14.76
N SER A 113 -11.12 -4.10 -14.83
CA SER A 113 -10.31 -4.55 -13.69
C SER A 113 -9.12 -3.62 -13.48
N VAL A 114 -8.43 -3.25 -14.57
CA VAL A 114 -7.31 -2.30 -14.54
C VAL A 114 -7.79 -0.91 -14.10
N GLU A 115 -8.97 -0.48 -14.54
CA GLU A 115 -9.56 0.79 -14.09
C GLU A 115 -9.80 0.81 -12.57
N LEU A 116 -10.35 -0.28 -12.01
CA LEU A 116 -10.53 -0.41 -10.57
C LEU A 116 -9.18 -0.46 -9.83
N GLU A 117 -8.18 -1.18 -10.35
CA GLU A 117 -6.83 -1.20 -9.79
C GLU A 117 -6.20 0.21 -9.76
N ARG A 118 -6.38 1.01 -10.82
CA ARG A 118 -5.94 2.40 -10.89
C ARG A 118 -6.62 3.27 -9.82
N LEU A 119 -7.94 3.16 -9.69
CA LEU A 119 -8.70 3.92 -8.68
C LEU A 119 -8.25 3.58 -7.25
N ILE A 120 -7.95 2.31 -6.98
CA ILE A 120 -7.39 1.88 -5.68
C ILE A 120 -6.02 2.52 -5.45
N ALA A 121 -5.12 2.49 -6.44
CA ALA A 121 -3.78 3.07 -6.32
C ALA A 121 -3.84 4.60 -6.09
N GLU A 122 -4.74 5.30 -6.78
CA GLU A 122 -5.02 6.71 -6.53
C GLU A 122 -5.54 6.96 -5.11
N GLY A 123 -6.49 6.13 -4.64
CA GLY A 123 -7.01 6.18 -3.27
C GLY A 123 -5.92 6.03 -2.20
N ILE A 124 -4.98 5.10 -2.40
CA ILE A 124 -3.80 4.94 -1.52
C ILE A 124 -3.01 6.25 -1.46
N THR A 125 -2.72 6.83 -2.62
CA THR A 125 -1.95 8.10 -2.68
C THR A 125 -2.67 9.24 -1.97
N LEU A 126 -4.00 9.33 -2.09
CA LEU A 126 -4.80 10.34 -1.42
C LEU A 126 -4.75 10.19 0.11
N ILE A 127 -4.81 8.96 0.62
CA ILE A 127 -4.64 8.68 2.05
C ILE A 127 -3.25 9.10 2.53
N GLU A 128 -2.20 8.73 1.81
CA GLU A 128 -0.82 9.10 2.17
C GLU A 128 -0.63 10.62 2.22
N ARG A 129 -1.18 11.34 1.23
CA ARG A 129 -1.19 12.81 1.21
C ARG A 129 -2.01 13.38 2.37
N GLN A 130 -3.17 12.80 2.68
CA GLN A 130 -4.01 13.24 3.80
C GLN A 130 -3.25 13.11 5.13
N ASN A 131 -2.61 11.96 5.36
CA ASN A 131 -1.81 11.68 6.56
C ASN A 131 -0.67 12.68 6.73
N ALA A 132 0.05 13.00 5.65
CA ALA A 132 1.14 13.98 5.69
C ALA A 132 0.64 15.38 6.11
N PHE A 133 -0.49 15.84 5.58
CA PHE A 133 -1.07 17.13 5.95
C PHE A 133 -1.72 17.13 7.35
N GLU A 134 -2.29 16.00 7.78
CA GLU A 134 -2.75 15.83 9.16
C GLU A 134 -1.59 15.92 10.16
N LEU A 135 -0.44 15.30 9.86
CA LEU A 135 0.78 15.43 10.66
C LEU A 135 1.24 16.89 10.75
N MET A 136 1.35 17.59 9.61
CA MET A 136 1.74 19.01 9.58
C MET A 136 0.78 19.88 10.41
N ARG A 137 -0.54 19.66 10.27
CA ARG A 137 -1.57 20.37 11.02
C ARG A 137 -1.43 20.11 12.52
N ASP A 138 -1.19 18.87 12.92
CA ASP A 138 -1.10 18.52 14.35
C ASP A 138 0.18 19.07 14.99
N GLN A 139 1.33 18.98 14.29
CA GLN A 139 2.57 19.63 14.74
C GLN A 139 2.38 21.14 14.86
N ALA A 140 1.79 21.79 13.85
CA ALA A 140 1.52 23.22 13.87
C ALA A 140 0.58 23.59 15.03
N ALA A 141 -0.45 22.80 15.29
CA ALA A 141 -1.38 23.01 16.40
C ALA A 141 -0.69 22.92 17.77
N GLU A 142 0.25 21.99 17.94
CA GLU A 142 1.06 21.91 19.16
C GLU A 142 1.95 23.13 19.34
N HIS A 143 2.61 23.63 18.29
CA HIS A 143 3.41 24.86 18.38
C HIS A 143 2.54 26.09 18.69
N TYR A 144 1.37 26.19 18.06
CA TYR A 144 0.38 27.20 18.40
C TYR A 144 -0.01 27.17 19.87
N GLU A 145 -0.36 26.00 20.40
CA GLU A 145 -0.78 25.84 21.79
C GLU A 145 0.35 26.16 22.77
N ARG A 146 1.59 25.72 22.47
CA ARG A 146 2.78 26.05 23.29
C ARG A 146 3.02 27.56 23.38
N HIS A 147 2.83 28.29 22.29
CA HIS A 147 3.09 29.73 22.25
C HIS A 147 1.93 30.56 22.80
N VAL A 148 0.70 30.29 22.35
CA VAL A 148 -0.49 31.09 22.68
C VAL A 148 -1.14 30.66 24.00
N GLY A 149 -0.87 29.44 24.47
CA GLY A 149 -1.40 28.90 25.73
C GLY A 149 -2.85 28.41 25.66
N LYS A 150 -3.42 28.30 24.45
CA LYS A 150 -4.77 27.74 24.22
C LYS A 150 -4.74 26.75 23.05
N PRO A 151 -5.54 25.69 23.07
CA PRO A 151 -5.57 24.72 21.98
C PRO A 151 -6.05 25.38 20.69
N TRP A 152 -5.47 24.98 19.57
CA TRP A 152 -5.97 25.40 18.27
C TRP A 152 -7.31 24.70 17.97
N LEU A 153 -8.30 25.48 17.53
CA LEU A 153 -9.60 24.98 17.07
C LEU A 153 -9.95 25.59 15.71
N PRO A 154 -10.51 24.80 14.77
CA PRO A 154 -11.00 25.34 13.52
C PRO A 154 -12.23 26.23 13.79
N ARG A 155 -12.35 27.34 13.03
CA ARG A 155 -13.50 28.26 13.13
C ARG A 155 -14.81 27.62 12.62
N SER A 156 -14.71 26.55 11.85
CA SER A 156 -15.82 25.78 11.29
C SER A 156 -15.38 24.35 11.03
N GLY A 157 -16.28 23.39 11.24
CA GLY A 157 -15.96 21.97 11.02
C GLY A 157 -15.32 21.31 12.25
N SER A 158 -14.90 20.05 12.07
CA SER A 158 -14.29 19.25 13.13
C SER A 158 -12.83 18.96 12.79
N LYS A 159 -11.98 18.89 13.82
CA LYS A 159 -10.62 18.37 13.71
C LYS A 159 -10.67 16.85 13.82
N VAL A 160 -10.73 16.16 12.68
CA VAL A 160 -10.70 14.69 12.60
C VAL A 160 -9.35 14.24 12.03
N ASN A 161 -8.87 13.09 12.50
CA ASN A 161 -7.73 12.37 11.93
C ASN A 161 -8.17 11.04 11.36
N HIS A 162 -7.67 10.70 10.18
CA HIS A 162 -8.04 9.51 9.44
C HIS A 162 -6.83 8.57 9.42
N ARG A 163 -6.82 7.58 10.31
CA ARG A 163 -5.65 6.71 10.52
C ARG A 163 -5.66 5.41 9.73
N ASN A 164 -6.77 5.07 9.10
CA ASN A 164 -6.99 3.73 8.54
C ASN A 164 -7.42 3.79 7.07
N LEU A 165 -7.14 2.71 6.34
CA LEU A 165 -7.75 2.44 5.05
C LEU A 165 -9.27 2.52 5.14
N THR A 166 -9.90 3.06 4.10
CA THR A 166 -11.34 3.23 4.09
C THR A 166 -12.04 1.93 3.71
N SER A 167 -13.29 1.75 4.16
CA SER A 167 -14.08 0.53 3.85
C SER A 167 -14.17 0.30 2.35
N ALA A 168 -14.35 1.37 1.56
CA ALA A 168 -14.44 1.28 0.10
C ALA A 168 -13.19 0.62 -0.51
N MET A 169 -12.00 0.97 -0.01
CA MET A 169 -10.74 0.42 -0.49
C MET A 169 -10.53 -1.03 -0.06
N ILE A 170 -10.91 -1.38 1.17
CA ILE A 170 -10.86 -2.75 1.68
C ILE A 170 -11.75 -3.63 0.80
N ASP A 171 -13.01 -3.21 0.60
CA ASP A 171 -13.97 -3.92 -0.24
C ASP A 171 -13.47 -4.07 -1.68
N SER A 172 -12.90 -3.01 -2.26
CA SER A 172 -12.31 -3.04 -3.62
C SER A 172 -11.16 -4.04 -3.74
N ARG A 173 -10.27 -4.08 -2.76
CA ARG A 173 -9.13 -5.01 -2.75
C ARG A 173 -9.60 -6.45 -2.60
N ASP A 174 -10.53 -6.70 -1.70
CA ASP A 174 -11.07 -8.04 -1.46
C ASP A 174 -11.80 -8.56 -2.70
N PHE A 175 -12.55 -7.70 -3.39
CA PHE A 175 -13.19 -8.03 -4.67
C PHE A 175 -12.15 -8.49 -5.73
N LEU A 176 -11.07 -7.72 -5.92
CA LEU A 176 -10.03 -8.08 -6.89
C LEU A 176 -9.28 -9.36 -6.50
N MET A 177 -9.00 -9.58 -5.22
CA MET A 177 -8.39 -10.82 -4.74
C MET A 177 -9.29 -12.02 -4.98
N ALA A 178 -10.60 -11.90 -4.72
CA ALA A 178 -11.58 -12.94 -4.98
C ALA A 178 -11.68 -13.27 -6.47
N LYS A 179 -11.69 -12.25 -7.34
CA LYS A 179 -11.66 -12.44 -8.80
C LYS A 179 -10.40 -13.16 -9.26
N LYS A 180 -9.21 -12.70 -8.84
CA LYS A 180 -7.92 -13.34 -9.21
C LYS A 180 -7.90 -14.81 -8.79
N ARG A 181 -8.46 -15.14 -7.62
CA ARG A 181 -8.62 -16.53 -7.18
C ARG A 181 -9.56 -17.31 -8.10
N ALA A 182 -10.72 -16.77 -8.45
CA ALA A 182 -11.67 -17.43 -9.35
C ALA A 182 -11.04 -17.67 -10.75
N ASP A 183 -10.36 -16.68 -11.32
CA ASP A 183 -9.66 -16.82 -12.60
C ASP A 183 -8.55 -17.89 -12.53
N GLN A 184 -7.78 -17.91 -11.43
CA GLN A 184 -6.75 -18.90 -11.18
C GLN A 184 -7.33 -20.32 -11.01
N GLU A 185 -8.48 -20.47 -10.36
CA GLU A 185 -9.18 -21.75 -10.19
C GLU A 185 -9.73 -22.28 -11.53
N VAL A 186 -10.17 -21.42 -12.45
CA VAL A 186 -10.56 -21.83 -13.81
C VAL A 186 -9.36 -22.34 -14.61
N LEU A 187 -8.18 -21.73 -14.46
CA LEU A 187 -6.94 -22.12 -15.14
C LEU A 187 -6.30 -23.39 -14.54
N LEU A 188 -6.65 -23.79 -13.33
CA LEU A 188 -6.06 -24.93 -12.63
C LEU A 188 -7.11 -26.02 -12.39
N PRO A 189 -7.04 -27.19 -13.06
CA PRO A 189 -8.01 -28.26 -12.82
C PRO A 189 -8.04 -28.66 -11.34
N PRO A 190 -9.21 -28.95 -10.76
CA PRO A 190 -9.33 -29.24 -9.33
C PRO A 190 -8.51 -30.48 -8.94
N GLY A 191 -7.86 -30.41 -7.76
CA GLY A 191 -7.18 -31.56 -7.14
C GLY A 191 -5.69 -31.33 -6.78
N PRO A 192 -5.09 -32.25 -5.99
CA PRO A 192 -3.70 -32.13 -5.52
C PRO A 192 -2.70 -32.00 -6.67
N LYS A 193 -1.83 -30.97 -6.60
CA LYS A 193 -0.80 -30.73 -7.62
C LYS A 193 0.42 -31.57 -7.33
N ILE A 194 0.76 -32.45 -8.27
CA ILE A 194 1.94 -33.30 -8.18
C ILE A 194 2.95 -32.78 -9.20
N VAL A 195 4.06 -32.24 -8.71
CA VAL A 195 5.16 -31.75 -9.54
C VAL A 195 6.23 -32.84 -9.61
N VAL A 196 6.62 -33.22 -10.83
CA VAL A 196 7.79 -34.09 -11.06
C VAL A 196 8.92 -33.24 -11.59
N THR A 197 10.04 -33.23 -10.86
CA THR A 197 11.28 -32.57 -11.26
C THR A 197 12.40 -33.61 -11.29
N GLY A 198 13.35 -33.47 -12.21
CA GLY A 198 14.50 -34.36 -12.31
C GLY A 198 15.42 -33.98 -13.45
N GLY A 199 16.61 -34.57 -13.48
CA GLY A 199 17.63 -34.26 -14.49
C GLY A 199 17.21 -34.65 -15.91
N LEU A 200 17.74 -33.92 -16.89
CA LEU A 200 17.52 -34.19 -18.33
C LEU A 200 18.06 -35.57 -18.75
N ASP A 201 19.02 -36.11 -18.00
CA ASP A 201 19.64 -37.41 -18.23
C ASP A 201 19.00 -38.54 -17.39
N PHE A 202 17.96 -38.23 -16.62
CA PHE A 202 17.28 -39.23 -15.80
C PHE A 202 16.42 -40.15 -16.67
N ASN A 203 16.77 -41.45 -16.71
CA ASN A 203 16.18 -42.42 -17.64
C ASN A 203 15.46 -43.59 -16.96
N ASP A 204 15.37 -43.63 -15.63
CA ASP A 204 14.66 -44.69 -14.91
C ASP A 204 13.14 -44.45 -14.94
N HIS A 205 12.52 -44.86 -16.05
CA HIS A 205 11.10 -44.70 -16.24
C HIS A 205 10.25 -45.53 -15.26
N GLN A 206 10.74 -46.70 -14.86
CA GLN A 206 10.02 -47.60 -13.96
C GLN A 206 9.86 -46.97 -12.58
N LEU A 207 10.91 -46.32 -12.07
CA LEU A 207 10.86 -45.64 -10.78
C LEU A 207 9.84 -44.51 -10.77
N ILE A 208 9.83 -43.66 -11.81
CA ILE A 208 8.88 -42.54 -11.91
C ILE A 208 7.45 -43.06 -12.01
N TRP A 209 7.21 -44.05 -12.86
CA TRP A 209 5.87 -44.62 -13.06
C TRP A 209 5.34 -45.29 -11.79
N ALA A 210 6.16 -46.12 -11.13
CA ALA A 210 5.77 -46.77 -9.88
C ALA A 210 5.44 -45.75 -8.79
N LYS A 211 6.17 -44.63 -8.74
CA LYS A 211 5.91 -43.57 -7.76
C LYS A 211 4.65 -42.78 -8.09
N LEU A 212 4.42 -42.45 -9.36
CA LEU A 212 3.21 -41.77 -9.80
C LEU A 212 1.97 -42.64 -9.63
N ASP A 213 2.05 -43.94 -9.91
CA ASP A 213 0.96 -44.90 -9.65
C ASP A 213 0.64 -44.98 -8.15
N GLN A 214 1.65 -44.99 -7.27
CA GLN A 214 1.44 -44.97 -5.82
C GLN A 214 0.75 -43.68 -5.35
N VAL A 215 1.10 -42.54 -5.93
CA VAL A 215 0.48 -41.24 -5.60
C VAL A 215 -0.94 -41.17 -6.15
N HIS A 216 -1.17 -41.62 -7.38
CA HIS A 216 -2.49 -41.66 -8.01
C HIS A 216 -3.47 -42.57 -7.26
N ALA A 217 -3.00 -43.72 -6.75
CA ALA A 217 -3.82 -44.60 -5.91
C ALA A 217 -4.29 -43.92 -4.61
N LYS A 218 -3.53 -42.96 -4.08
CA LYS A 218 -3.90 -42.18 -2.88
C LYS A 218 -4.68 -40.90 -3.22
N HIS A 219 -4.46 -40.35 -4.40
CA HIS A 219 -5.02 -39.09 -4.86
C HIS A 219 -5.55 -39.23 -6.29
N ALA A 220 -6.70 -39.90 -6.44
CA ALA A 220 -7.28 -40.20 -7.75
C ALA A 220 -7.64 -38.94 -8.58
N GLY A 221 -7.83 -37.80 -7.93
CA GLY A 221 -8.03 -36.49 -8.59
C GLY A 221 -6.75 -35.67 -8.77
N MET A 222 -5.56 -36.27 -8.68
CA MET A 222 -4.31 -35.52 -8.80
C MET A 222 -4.14 -34.89 -10.18
N VAL A 223 -3.52 -33.70 -10.21
CA VAL A 223 -3.10 -33.03 -11.44
C VAL A 223 -1.59 -33.08 -11.51
N LEU A 224 -1.08 -33.80 -12.50
CA LEU A 224 0.36 -33.82 -12.79
C LEU A 224 0.77 -32.51 -13.46
N VAL A 225 1.71 -31.80 -12.85
CA VAL A 225 2.37 -30.62 -13.41
C VAL A 225 3.77 -31.03 -13.82
N HIS A 226 4.04 -31.03 -15.13
CA HIS A 226 5.35 -31.32 -15.69
C HIS A 226 5.80 -30.16 -16.58
N GLY A 227 7.11 -29.88 -16.60
CA GLY A 227 7.68 -28.91 -17.54
C GLY A 227 7.59 -29.38 -18.99
N LYS A 228 8.03 -28.52 -19.91
CA LYS A 228 8.07 -28.80 -21.36
C LYS A 228 9.37 -29.49 -21.80
N SER A 229 10.17 -30.04 -20.89
CA SER A 229 11.42 -30.68 -21.29
C SER A 229 11.15 -31.89 -22.21
N PRO A 230 11.79 -31.95 -23.40
CA PRO A 230 11.60 -33.05 -24.34
C PRO A 230 12.39 -34.33 -23.96
N LYS A 231 13.09 -34.35 -22.81
CA LYS A 231 13.93 -35.46 -22.33
C LYS A 231 13.94 -35.54 -20.79
N GLY A 232 14.40 -36.69 -20.27
CA GLY A 232 14.58 -36.91 -18.84
C GLY A 232 13.29 -37.16 -18.06
N ALA A 233 13.35 -36.90 -16.76
CA ALA A 233 12.27 -37.20 -15.81
C ALA A 233 10.91 -36.57 -16.17
N GLU A 234 10.90 -35.34 -16.67
CA GLU A 234 9.66 -34.63 -17.02
C GLU A 234 8.94 -35.27 -18.23
N ARG A 235 9.71 -35.72 -19.24
CA ARG A 235 9.13 -36.45 -20.38
C ARG A 235 8.53 -37.78 -19.95
N ILE A 236 9.22 -38.51 -19.08
CA ILE A 236 8.75 -39.78 -18.54
C ILE A 236 7.42 -39.58 -17.79
N ALA A 237 7.32 -38.52 -16.98
CA ALA A 237 6.12 -38.18 -16.24
C ALA A 237 4.96 -37.76 -17.17
N SER A 238 5.26 -36.99 -18.22
CA SER A 238 4.27 -36.63 -19.25
C SER A 238 3.69 -37.87 -19.95
N LEU A 239 4.54 -38.83 -20.33
CA LEU A 239 4.12 -40.08 -20.96
C LEU A 239 3.24 -40.94 -20.04
N TRP A 240 3.54 -41.00 -18.75
CA TRP A 240 2.68 -41.66 -17.77
C TRP A 240 1.28 -41.03 -17.73
N ALA A 241 1.19 -39.70 -17.72
CA ALA A 241 -0.09 -39.00 -17.69
C ALA A 241 -0.91 -39.20 -18.96
N SER A 242 -0.26 -39.38 -20.12
CA SER A 242 -0.94 -39.74 -21.37
C SER A 242 -1.48 -41.17 -21.35
N ASP A 243 -0.74 -42.13 -20.78
CA ASP A 243 -1.17 -43.54 -20.67
C ASP A 243 -2.42 -43.70 -19.80
N ARG A 244 -2.49 -42.96 -18.68
CA ARG A 244 -3.60 -43.04 -17.71
C ARG A 244 -4.82 -42.18 -18.04
N LYS A 245 -4.76 -41.37 -19.10
CA LYS A 245 -5.88 -40.53 -19.57
C LYS A 245 -6.81 -41.22 -20.59
N SER A 246 -6.60 -42.51 -20.88
CA SER A 246 -7.48 -43.32 -21.73
C SER A 246 -8.57 -44.05 -20.95
#